data_AF-A0A0B1RXX8-F1
#
_entry.id   AF-A0A0B1RXX8-F1
#
_cell.length_a   1.000
_cell.length_b   1.000
_cell.length_c   1.000
_cell.angle_alpha   90.00
_cell.angle_beta   90.00
_cell.angle_gamma   90.00
#
_symmetry.space_group_name_H-M   'P 1'
#
loop_
_entity.id
_entity.type
_entity.pdbx_description
1 polymer ?
#
loop_
_entity_poly.entity_id
_entity_poly.type
_entity_poly.pdbx_seq_one_letter_code
_entity_poly.pdbx_strand_id
1 'polypeptide(L)'
;MCTLVIVLLFKAGNYVPDEVVSCMIQLISSHGELQHYAAVQLFRAAQPDSTNAQPLLQVAFWTIGEFGDLLLQPADADSAKVEESDVVEVFEHVLPSTLTSLTTKCYAVTALAKLATR
;
A
#
# COMPACT_ATOMS: atom_id res chain seq x y z
N MET A 1 -7.91 0.47 18.27
CA MET A 1 -7.84 1.88 17.77
C MET A 1 -7.19 1.94 16.38
N CYS A 2 -6.13 1.19 16.10
CA CYS A 2 -5.43 1.19 14.81
C CYS A 2 -6.22 0.64 13.60
N THR A 3 -7.05 -0.41 13.78
CA THR A 3 -7.88 -0.97 12.69
C THR A 3 -8.90 0.04 12.15
N LEU A 4 -9.38 0.96 12.99
CA LEU A 4 -10.32 2.01 12.60
C LEU A 4 -9.70 3.03 11.64
N VAL A 5 -8.40 3.31 11.76
CA VAL A 5 -7.73 4.33 10.93
C VAL A 5 -7.48 3.81 9.51
N ILE A 6 -7.11 2.53 9.38
CA ILE A 6 -7.03 1.85 8.08
C ILE A 6 -8.41 1.85 7.42
N VAL A 7 -9.45 1.45 8.15
CA VAL A 7 -10.85 1.46 7.64
C VAL A 7 -11.32 2.88 7.29
N LEU A 8 -10.87 3.92 8.01
CA LEU A 8 -11.18 5.31 7.68
C LEU A 8 -10.54 5.74 6.36
N LEU A 9 -9.28 5.36 6.07
CA LEU A 9 -8.68 5.58 4.75
C LEU A 9 -9.51 4.93 3.64
N PHE A 10 -9.92 3.67 3.84
CA PHE A 10 -10.79 2.97 2.89
C PHE A 10 -12.12 3.68 2.65
N LYS A 11 -12.71 4.27 3.69
CA LYS A 11 -14.06 4.85 3.63
C LYS A 11 -14.08 6.31 3.17
N ALA A 12 -12.97 7.04 3.32
CA ALA A 12 -12.87 8.46 2.99
C ALA A 12 -12.43 8.74 1.54
N GLY A 13 -11.79 7.79 0.86
CA GLY A 13 -11.39 7.93 -0.55
C GLY A 13 -10.43 9.11 -0.77
N ASN A 14 -10.72 9.97 -1.74
CA ASN A 14 -9.86 11.11 -2.14
C ASN A 14 -9.96 12.37 -1.29
N TYR A 15 -10.90 12.45 -0.35
CA TYR A 15 -11.06 13.65 0.50
C TYR A 15 -10.12 13.66 1.71
N VAL A 16 -9.09 12.82 1.68
CA VAL A 16 -8.15 12.63 2.77
C VAL A 16 -6.99 13.63 2.62
N PRO A 17 -6.73 14.48 3.62
CA PRO A 17 -5.58 15.39 3.61
C PRO A 17 -4.24 14.64 3.63
N ASP A 18 -3.20 15.23 3.05
CA ASP A 18 -1.82 14.68 3.02
C ASP A 18 -1.26 14.37 4.42
N GLU A 19 -1.68 15.13 5.44
CA GLU A 19 -1.28 14.88 6.84
C GLU A 19 -1.72 13.49 7.32
N VAL A 20 -2.86 13.00 6.84
CA VAL A 20 -3.38 11.67 7.21
C VAL A 20 -2.52 10.56 6.59
N VAL A 21 -1.98 10.77 5.38
CA VAL A 21 -1.03 9.84 4.74
C VAL A 21 0.21 9.70 5.61
N SER A 22 0.78 10.83 6.03
CA SER A 22 1.98 10.86 6.90
C SER A 22 1.73 10.20 8.26
N CYS A 23 0.61 10.55 8.92
CA CYS A 23 0.22 9.94 10.19
C CYS A 23 0.02 8.42 10.07
N MET A 24 -0.55 7.95 8.96
CA MET A 24 -0.77 6.51 8.74
C MET A 24 0.52 5.75 8.53
N ILE A 25 1.44 6.29 7.73
CA ILE A 25 2.78 5.76 7.56
C ILE A 25 3.49 5.64 8.92
N GLN A 26 3.46 6.69 9.74
CA GLN A 26 4.07 6.66 11.07
C GLN A 26 3.44 5.62 12.00
N LEU A 27 2.11 5.48 11.97
CA LEU A 27 1.40 4.51 12.78
C LEU A 27 1.79 3.07 12.40
N ILE A 28 1.80 2.74 11.11
CA ILE A 28 2.20 1.41 10.62
C ILE A 28 3.68 1.15 10.95
N SER A 29 4.54 2.14 10.72
CA SER A 29 5.98 2.02 10.97
C SER A 29 6.32 1.77 12.44
N SER A 30 5.54 2.35 13.37
CA SER A 30 5.81 2.28 14.81
C SER A 30 5.25 1.03 15.51
N HIS A 31 4.40 0.24 14.83
CA HIS A 31 3.73 -0.93 15.41
C HIS A 31 4.06 -2.19 14.61
N GLY A 32 5.11 -2.90 15.02
CA GLY A 32 5.60 -4.11 14.35
C GLY A 32 4.52 -5.18 14.16
N GLU A 33 3.65 -5.38 15.15
CA GLU A 33 2.57 -6.36 15.10
C GLU A 33 1.50 -6.07 14.03
N LEU A 34 1.44 -4.84 13.51
CA LEU A 34 0.48 -4.45 12.47
C LEU A 34 1.05 -4.52 11.06
N GLN A 35 2.37 -4.57 10.88
CA GLN A 35 3.03 -4.37 9.59
C GLN A 35 2.64 -5.42 8.56
N HIS A 36 2.64 -6.71 8.93
CA HIS A 36 2.24 -7.79 8.03
C HIS A 36 0.77 -7.68 7.62
N TYR A 37 -0.12 -7.51 8.60
CA TYR A 37 -1.54 -7.32 8.34
C TYR A 37 -1.81 -6.10 7.46
N ALA A 38 -1.16 -4.97 7.76
CA ALA A 38 -1.31 -3.74 6.99
C ALA A 38 -0.82 -3.90 5.55
N ALA A 39 0.34 -4.55 5.34
CA ALA A 39 0.87 -4.80 4.01
C ALA A 39 -0.12 -5.61 3.15
N VAL A 40 -0.67 -6.69 3.69
CA VAL A 40 -1.65 -7.54 2.96
C VAL A 40 -2.94 -6.78 2.66
N GLN A 41 -3.51 -6.06 3.64
CA GLN A 41 -4.76 -5.33 3.45
C GLN A 41 -4.58 -4.16 2.47
N LEU A 42 -3.48 -3.42 2.55
CA LEU A 42 -3.21 -2.30 1.65
C LEU A 42 -2.86 -2.76 0.24
N PHE A 43 -2.18 -3.91 0.08
CA PHE A 43 -1.98 -4.53 -1.23
C PHE A 43 -3.32 -4.90 -1.88
N ARG A 44 -4.20 -5.58 -1.13
CA ARG A 44 -5.56 -5.91 -1.60
C ARG A 44 -6.41 -4.66 -1.87
N ALA A 45 -6.12 -3.54 -1.21
CA ALA A 45 -6.76 -2.26 -1.46
C ALA A 45 -6.27 -1.58 -2.74
N ALA A 46 -4.98 -1.73 -3.05
CA ALA A 46 -4.31 -1.04 -4.14
C ALA A 46 -4.58 -1.66 -5.52
N GLN A 47 -5.60 -2.50 -5.63
CA GLN A 47 -6.00 -3.15 -6.88
C GLN A 47 -6.33 -2.12 -7.98
N PRO A 48 -6.27 -2.51 -9.27
CA PRO A 48 -6.44 -1.62 -10.42
C PRO A 48 -7.62 -0.64 -10.33
N ASP A 49 -8.76 -1.09 -9.79
CA ASP A 49 -9.97 -0.29 -9.64
C ASP A 49 -9.83 0.88 -8.65
N SER A 50 -8.83 0.84 -7.77
CA SER A 50 -8.55 1.86 -6.77
C SER A 50 -7.69 3.01 -7.29
N THR A 51 -7.43 3.08 -8.60
CA THR A 51 -6.61 4.11 -9.26
C THR A 51 -7.04 5.54 -8.89
N ASN A 52 -8.32 5.77 -8.60
CA ASN A 52 -8.78 7.08 -8.17
C ASN A 52 -8.34 7.43 -6.74
N ALA A 53 -8.22 6.48 -5.81
CA ALA A 53 -7.95 6.70 -4.38
C ALA A 53 -6.47 7.02 -4.08
N GLN A 54 -6.03 8.24 -4.42
CA GLN A 54 -4.61 8.64 -4.35
C GLN A 54 -3.99 8.47 -2.95
N PRO A 55 -4.61 8.93 -1.85
CA PRO A 55 -4.00 8.82 -0.52
C PRO A 55 -3.84 7.36 -0.08
N LEU A 56 -4.80 6.50 -0.46
CA LEU A 56 -4.72 5.07 -0.20
C LEU A 56 -3.56 4.43 -0.96
N LEU A 57 -3.40 4.75 -2.25
CA LEU A 57 -2.29 4.24 -3.05
C LEU A 57 -0.93 4.70 -2.52
N GLN A 58 -0.82 5.93 -2.03
CA GLN A 58 0.42 6.44 -1.43
C GLN A 58 0.83 5.65 -0.19
N VAL A 59 -0.11 5.45 0.76
CA VAL A 59 0.15 4.64 1.96
C VAL A 59 0.44 3.18 1.58
N ALA A 60 -0.30 2.63 0.61
CA ALA A 60 -0.10 1.27 0.15
C ALA A 60 1.29 1.07 -0.46
N PHE A 61 1.71 1.92 -1.40
CA PHE A 61 3.04 1.81 -2.01
C PHE A 61 4.17 1.98 -1.01
N TRP A 62 4.06 2.94 -0.09
CA TRP A 62 5.05 3.06 0.97
C TRP A 62 5.16 1.78 1.80
N THR A 63 4.00 1.22 2.20
CA THR A 63 3.94 -0.01 3.02
C THR A 63 4.48 -1.22 2.25
N ILE A 64 4.12 -1.39 0.98
CA ILE A 64 4.61 -2.48 0.12
C ILE A 64 6.13 -2.39 -0.05
N GLY A 65 6.67 -1.19 -0.27
CA GLY A 65 8.12 -0.99 -0.45
C GLY A 65 8.93 -1.25 0.83
N GLU A 66 8.36 -0.97 2.00
CA GLU A 66 9.02 -1.23 3.30
C GLU A 66 8.90 -2.69 3.75
N PHE A 67 7.72 -3.28 3.56
CA PHE A 67 7.34 -4.58 4.12
C PHE A 67 7.05 -5.65 3.07
N GLY A 68 7.65 -5.54 1.88
CA GLY A 68 7.48 -6.50 0.77
C GLY A 68 7.78 -7.94 1.17
N ASP A 69 8.82 -8.16 1.98
CA ASP A 69 9.19 -9.50 2.47
C ASP A 69 8.10 -10.13 3.36
N LEU A 70 7.37 -9.30 4.11
CA LEU A 70 6.23 -9.75 4.92
C LEU A 70 5.01 -10.01 4.03
N LEU A 71 4.81 -9.21 2.98
CA LEU A 71 3.70 -9.37 2.05
C LEU A 71 3.73 -10.72 1.31
N LEU A 72 4.92 -11.17 0.91
CA LEU A 72 5.13 -12.45 0.21
C LEU A 72 4.97 -13.67 1.14
N GLN A 73 4.98 -13.46 2.46
CA GLN A 73 4.71 -14.50 3.44
C GLN A 73 3.21 -14.68 3.63
N PRO A 74 2.70 -15.93 3.59
CA PRO A 74 1.29 -16.18 3.88
C PRO A 74 0.99 -15.73 5.33
N ALA A 75 0.01 -14.85 5.48
CA ALA A 75 -0.42 -14.36 6.80
C ALA A 75 -0.96 -15.49 7.68
N ASP A 76 -1.67 -16.44 7.07
CA ASP A 76 -2.31 -17.59 7.72
C ASP A 76 -2.30 -18.79 6.75
N ALA A 77 -2.50 -20.00 7.25
CA ALA A 77 -2.51 -21.23 6.43
C ALA A 77 -3.57 -21.24 5.31
N ASP A 78 -4.66 -20.50 5.49
CA ASP A 78 -5.76 -20.39 4.53
C ASP A 78 -5.69 -19.11 3.66
N SER A 79 -4.73 -18.22 3.92
CA SER A 79 -4.60 -16.97 3.18
C SER A 79 -3.92 -17.24 1.82
N ALA A 80 -4.53 -16.74 0.74
CA ALA A 80 -3.94 -16.79 -0.59
C ALA A 80 -2.55 -16.13 -0.57
N LYS A 81 -1.55 -16.88 -1.04
CA LYS A 81 -0.17 -16.39 -1.17
C LYS A 81 -0.14 -15.28 -2.20
N VAL A 82 0.51 -14.17 -1.85
CA VAL A 82 0.80 -13.08 -2.78
C VAL A 82 2.14 -13.39 -3.42
N GLU A 83 2.18 -13.48 -4.75
CA GLU A 83 3.42 -13.66 -5.50
C GLU A 83 4.01 -12.31 -5.92
N GLU A 84 5.30 -12.29 -6.22
CA GLU A 84 5.99 -11.09 -6.70
C GLU A 84 5.35 -10.53 -7.98
N SER A 85 4.86 -11.39 -8.87
CA SER A 85 4.14 -10.99 -10.09
C SER A 85 2.90 -10.16 -9.76
N ASP A 86 2.12 -10.58 -8.76
CA ASP A 86 0.89 -9.88 -8.37
C ASP A 86 1.21 -8.48 -7.84
N VAL A 87 2.34 -8.35 -7.14
CA VAL A 87 2.83 -7.07 -6.64
C VAL A 87 3.21 -6.16 -7.81
N VAL A 88 3.96 -6.67 -8.79
CA VAL A 88 4.41 -5.91 -9.97
C VAL A 88 3.24 -5.43 -10.81
N GLU A 89 2.21 -6.26 -11.02
CA GLU A 89 1.02 -5.90 -11.81
C GLU A 89 0.33 -4.62 -11.30
N VAL A 90 0.29 -4.42 -9.98
CA VAL A 90 -0.28 -3.19 -9.39
C VAL A 90 0.51 -1.95 -9.83
N PHE A 91 1.84 -2.02 -9.84
CA PHE A 91 2.69 -0.91 -10.29
C PHE A 91 2.54 -0.66 -11.79
N GLU A 92 2.47 -1.73 -12.59
CA GLU A 92 2.25 -1.65 -14.04
C GLU A 92 0.90 -1.03 -14.40
N HIS A 93 -0.11 -1.16 -13.54
CA HIS A 93 -1.39 -0.48 -13.74
C HIS A 93 -1.34 1.00 -13.36
N VAL A 94 -0.73 1.32 -12.21
CA VAL A 94 -0.82 2.65 -11.60
C VAL A 94 0.15 3.67 -12.20
N LEU A 95 1.35 3.24 -12.62
CA LEU A 95 2.36 4.12 -13.22
C LEU A 95 1.96 4.74 -14.58
N PRO A 96 1.45 3.99 -15.56
CA PRO A 96 1.04 4.56 -16.85
C PRO A 96 -0.28 5.31 -16.78
N SER A 97 -1.10 5.07 -15.75
CA SER A 97 -2.40 5.73 -15.61
C SER A 97 -2.28 7.26 -15.55
N THR A 98 -3.15 7.93 -16.30
CA THR A 98 -3.30 9.40 -16.31
C THR A 98 -4.12 9.91 -15.13
N LEU A 99 -4.82 9.02 -14.43
CA LEU A 99 -5.65 9.35 -13.25
C LEU A 99 -4.79 9.43 -11.98
N THR A 100 -3.58 8.89 -12.02
CA THR A 100 -2.64 8.86 -10.89
C THR A 100 -1.87 10.17 -10.78
N SER A 101 -1.85 10.75 -9.58
CA SER A 101 -1.09 11.97 -9.27
C SER A 101 0.43 11.74 -9.33
N LEU A 102 1.19 12.81 -9.58
CA LEU A 102 2.66 12.75 -9.58
C LEU A 102 3.21 12.23 -8.24
N THR A 103 2.66 12.71 -7.12
CA THR A 103 3.07 12.28 -5.77
C THR A 103 2.90 10.78 -5.60
N THR A 104 1.76 10.22 -5.99
CA THR A 104 1.51 8.77 -5.94
C THR A 104 2.49 7.99 -6.81
N LYS A 105 2.84 8.50 -8.00
CA LYS A 105 3.87 7.89 -8.86
C LYS A 105 5.25 7.92 -8.19
N CYS A 106 5.62 9.00 -7.50
CA CYS A 106 6.87 9.06 -6.75
C CYS A 106 6.92 7.99 -5.64
N TYR A 107 5.83 7.79 -4.90
CA TYR A 107 5.72 6.70 -3.93
C TYR A 107 5.88 5.33 -4.60
N ALA A 108 5.20 5.10 -5.73
CA ALA A 108 5.27 3.86 -6.48
C ALA A 108 6.70 3.53 -6.95
N VAL A 109 7.38 4.48 -7.58
CA VAL A 109 8.77 4.30 -8.06
C VAL A 109 9.74 4.08 -6.90
N THR A 110 9.55 4.80 -5.79
CA THR A 110 10.40 4.62 -4.60
C THR A 110 10.21 3.24 -3.99
N ALA A 111 8.97 2.74 -3.95
CA ALA A 111 8.68 1.39 -3.48
C ALA A 111 9.31 0.32 -4.38
N LEU A 112 9.19 0.45 -5.70
CA LEU A 112 9.85 -0.43 -6.66
C LEU A 112 11.38 -0.46 -6.48
N ALA A 113 11.99 0.71 -6.28
CA ALA A 113 13.43 0.80 -6.04
C ALA A 113 13.86 0.02 -4.78
N LYS A 114 13.05 0.08 -3.69
CA LYS A 114 13.31 -0.70 -2.47
C LYS A 114 13.18 -2.20 -2.73
N LEU A 115 12.10 -2.62 -3.41
CA LEU A 115 11.87 -4.03 -3.74
C LEU A 115 12.98 -4.59 -4.63
N ALA A 116 13.48 -3.82 -5.60
CA ALA A 116 14.54 -4.25 -6.50
C ALA A 116 15.90 -4.48 -5.83
N THR A 117 16.12 -3.93 -4.62
CA THR A 117 17.37 -4.09 -3.86
C THR A 117 17.31 -5.21 -2.81
N ARG A 118 16.16 -5.86 -2.65
CA ARG A 118 15.97 -7.00 -1.76
C ARG A 118 16.14 -8.30 -2.55
#